data_AF-A0A0A2GRM0-F1
#
_entry.id   AF-A0A0A2GRM0-F1
#
_cell.length_a   1.000
_cell.length_b   1.000
_cell.length_c   1.000
_cell.angle_alpha   90.00
_cell.angle_beta   90.00
_cell.angle_gamma   90.00
#
_symmetry.space_group_name_H-M   'P 1'
#
loop_
_entity.id
_entity.type
_entity.pdbx_description
1 polymer ?
#
loop_
_entity_poly.entity_id
_entity_poly.type
_entity_poly.pdbx_seq_one_letter_code
_entity_poly.pdbx_strand_id
1 'polypeptide(L)'
;MREAAFVKQNKDKWLTFESVLVNKDQIHPDELSSLYMEVTDHLSYAQTFYPHSKTLEYLNHLASQSHQIIYKTKRESSKRFITFFTEEFPLVMYQYQRQLLIAFLVFLLFSIIGAYSAASDGAFVRSIMGDGYVNMTLDNIEKGDPMGVYKKQGEINMFLGITINNIKVALFAFIYGIFFTVGSLYIIMRNAVMLGSFQYFFFEQGVGWESVRTIWIHGTIEISVIIIAGCAGMVLGNSILFPKTYTRLESFKRGMKNGLKIVVSTIPLFVIAGFLEGFVTRHTEMPDWLAITIISCSLAFIIFYYVYYPIKKHKEEKARLAALPTL
;
A
#
# COMPACT_ATOMS: atom_id res chain seq x y z
N MET A 1 -36.97 -4.46 40.76
CA MET A 1 -36.30 -5.08 41.93
C MET A 1 -36.00 -4.00 42.97
N ARG A 2 -35.93 -4.28 44.28
CA ARG A 2 -35.42 -3.28 45.26
C ARG A 2 -33.89 -3.21 45.17
N GLU A 3 -33.30 -2.03 45.34
CA GLU A 3 -31.85 -1.82 45.18
C GLU A 3 -31.01 -2.83 45.99
N ALA A 4 -31.37 -3.06 47.25
CA ALA A 4 -30.65 -4.01 48.11
C ALA A 4 -30.62 -5.46 47.57
N ALA A 5 -31.70 -5.89 46.89
CA ALA A 5 -31.74 -7.21 46.26
C ALA A 5 -30.90 -7.25 44.97
N PHE A 6 -30.91 -6.16 44.20
CA PHE A 6 -30.06 -6.00 43.01
C PHE A 6 -28.57 -6.02 43.36
N VAL A 7 -28.19 -5.31 44.42
CA VAL A 7 -26.81 -5.34 44.94
C VAL A 7 -26.46 -6.75 45.43
N LYS A 8 -27.31 -7.38 46.24
CA LYS A 8 -27.04 -8.71 46.78
C LYS A 8 -26.84 -9.77 45.69
N GLN A 9 -27.56 -9.67 44.57
CA GLN A 9 -27.46 -10.62 43.47
C GLN A 9 -26.18 -10.44 42.63
N ASN A 10 -25.70 -9.21 42.47
CA ASN A 10 -24.64 -8.90 41.50
C ASN A 10 -23.30 -8.52 42.14
N LYS A 11 -23.25 -8.31 43.45
CA LYS A 11 -22.05 -7.87 44.19
C LYS A 11 -20.84 -8.75 43.93
N ASP A 12 -21.00 -10.07 43.92
CA ASP A 12 -19.87 -10.99 43.75
C ASP A 12 -19.20 -10.80 42.37
N LYS A 13 -20.01 -10.60 41.32
CA LYS A 13 -19.51 -10.30 39.97
C LYS A 13 -18.76 -8.97 39.91
N TRP A 14 -19.26 -7.95 40.59
CA TRP A 14 -18.61 -6.64 40.62
C TRP A 14 -17.27 -6.70 41.36
N LEU A 15 -17.21 -7.44 42.48
CA LEU A 15 -15.97 -7.67 43.22
C LEU A 15 -14.96 -8.49 42.41
N THR A 16 -15.42 -9.51 41.66
CA THR A 16 -14.56 -10.22 40.72
C THR A 16 -13.98 -9.23 39.71
N PHE A 17 -14.81 -8.43 39.05
CA PHE A 17 -14.33 -7.46 38.06
C PHE A 17 -13.35 -6.44 38.65
N GLU A 18 -13.64 -5.91 39.84
CA GLU A 18 -12.76 -5.00 40.56
C GLU A 18 -11.40 -5.64 40.88
N SER A 19 -11.39 -6.91 41.32
CA SER A 19 -10.15 -7.65 41.57
C SER A 19 -9.31 -7.84 40.30
N VAL A 20 -9.96 -8.08 39.14
CA VAL A 20 -9.29 -8.18 37.84
C VAL A 20 -8.63 -6.85 37.46
N LEU A 21 -9.32 -5.74 37.67
CA LEU A 21 -8.83 -4.40 37.34
C LEU A 21 -7.63 -4.01 38.21
N VAL A 22 -7.63 -4.42 39.50
CA VAL A 22 -6.56 -4.10 40.46
C VAL A 22 -5.34 -5.00 40.30
N ASN A 23 -5.53 -6.32 40.18
CA ASN A 23 -4.42 -7.27 40.21
C ASN A 23 -3.68 -7.39 38.87
N LYS A 24 -4.24 -6.88 37.75
CA LYS A 24 -3.69 -7.04 36.39
C LYS A 24 -3.32 -8.50 36.05
N ASP A 25 -4.02 -9.46 36.64
CA ASP A 25 -3.81 -10.86 36.34
C ASP A 25 -4.11 -11.13 34.86
N GLN A 26 -3.40 -12.09 34.26
CA GLN A 26 -3.53 -12.46 32.85
C GLN A 26 -4.88 -13.15 32.58
N ILE A 27 -5.97 -12.39 32.60
CA ILE A 27 -7.29 -12.89 32.21
C ILE A 27 -7.43 -12.78 30.70
N HIS A 28 -8.09 -13.78 30.11
CA HIS A 28 -8.32 -13.84 28.67
C HIS A 28 -9.12 -12.60 28.23
N PRO A 29 -8.74 -11.90 27.15
CA PRO A 29 -9.42 -10.67 26.70
C PRO A 29 -10.94 -10.80 26.52
N ASP A 30 -11.41 -11.99 26.17
CA ASP A 30 -12.84 -12.30 25.99
C ASP A 30 -13.62 -12.32 27.31
N GLU A 31 -13.00 -12.80 28.38
CA GLU A 31 -13.60 -12.86 29.71
C GLU A 31 -13.69 -11.44 30.31
N LEU A 32 -12.64 -10.63 30.14
CA LEU A 32 -12.65 -9.21 30.53
C LEU A 32 -13.72 -8.41 29.78
N SER A 33 -13.90 -8.68 28.48
CA SER A 33 -14.93 -8.04 27.66
C SER A 33 -16.35 -8.43 28.10
N SER A 34 -16.53 -9.70 28.50
CA SER A 34 -17.82 -10.21 28.98
C SER A 34 -18.21 -9.58 30.32
N LEU A 35 -17.28 -9.48 31.28
CA LEU A 35 -17.53 -8.81 32.57
C LEU A 35 -17.83 -7.31 32.37
N TYR A 36 -17.16 -6.65 31.42
CA TYR A 36 -17.43 -5.25 31.11
C TYR A 36 -18.82 -5.00 30.53
N MET A 37 -19.27 -5.86 29.62
CA MET A 37 -20.63 -5.80 29.07
C MET A 37 -21.66 -5.94 30.20
N GLU A 38 -21.49 -6.93 31.08
CA GLU A 38 -22.41 -7.13 32.22
C GLU A 38 -22.44 -5.92 33.18
N VAL A 39 -21.28 -5.32 33.50
CA VAL A 39 -21.23 -4.13 34.36
C VAL A 39 -21.88 -2.92 33.69
N THR A 40 -21.75 -2.78 32.37
CA THR A 40 -22.39 -1.70 31.60
C THR A 40 -23.91 -1.88 31.57
N ASP A 41 -24.40 -3.11 31.41
CA ASP A 41 -25.84 -3.41 31.48
C ASP A 41 -26.40 -3.11 32.88
N HIS A 42 -25.67 -3.49 33.93
CA HIS A 42 -26.03 -3.15 35.32
C HIS A 42 -26.03 -1.65 35.57
N LEU A 43 -25.08 -0.91 34.99
CA LEU A 43 -25.01 0.55 35.06
C LEU A 43 -26.25 1.18 34.41
N SER A 44 -26.62 0.75 33.20
CA SER A 44 -27.83 1.23 32.52
C SER A 44 -29.11 0.92 33.29
N TYR A 45 -29.18 -0.25 33.94
CA TYR A 45 -30.28 -0.59 34.84
C TYR A 45 -30.33 0.35 36.05
N ALA A 46 -29.18 0.58 36.71
CA ALA A 46 -29.09 1.46 37.86
C ALA A 46 -29.39 2.93 37.53
N GLN A 47 -29.01 3.42 36.34
CA GLN A 47 -29.36 4.75 35.85
C GLN A 47 -30.88 4.93 35.73
N THR A 48 -31.58 3.88 35.31
CA THR A 48 -33.03 3.91 35.07
C THR A 48 -33.83 3.80 36.37
N PHE A 49 -33.43 2.90 37.27
CA PHE A 49 -34.21 2.55 38.46
C PHE A 49 -33.68 3.14 39.78
N TYR A 50 -32.41 3.53 39.83
CA TYR A 50 -31.71 4.04 41.03
C TYR A 50 -30.85 5.30 40.75
N PRO A 51 -31.41 6.37 40.14
CA PRO A 51 -30.65 7.50 39.57
C PRO A 51 -29.85 8.35 40.58
N HIS A 52 -30.05 8.16 41.88
CA HIS A 52 -29.37 8.92 42.95
C HIS A 52 -28.74 8.01 44.01
N SER A 53 -28.41 6.76 43.64
CA SER A 53 -27.92 5.78 44.58
C SER A 53 -26.41 5.61 44.54
N LYS A 54 -25.83 5.17 45.66
CA LYS A 54 -24.40 4.83 45.74
C LYS A 54 -24.02 3.66 44.82
N THR A 55 -24.98 2.79 44.51
CA THR A 55 -24.78 1.69 43.55
C THR A 55 -24.55 2.22 42.15
N LEU A 56 -25.28 3.25 41.73
CA LEU A 56 -25.06 3.91 40.45
C LEU A 56 -23.66 4.54 40.38
N GLU A 57 -23.26 5.27 41.41
CA GLU A 57 -21.92 5.88 41.48
C GLU A 57 -20.81 4.82 41.40
N TYR A 58 -20.96 3.71 42.15
CA TYR A 58 -20.01 2.60 42.16
C TYR A 58 -19.88 1.93 40.78
N LEU A 59 -21.01 1.60 40.13
CA LEU A 59 -21.02 1.00 38.81
C LEU A 59 -20.43 1.92 37.74
N ASN A 60 -20.71 3.22 37.84
CA ASN A 60 -20.16 4.21 36.92
C ASN A 60 -18.64 4.33 37.06
N HIS A 61 -18.13 4.31 38.30
CA HIS A 61 -16.69 4.31 38.57
C HIS A 61 -16.02 3.03 38.00
N LEU A 62 -16.61 1.87 38.26
CA LEU A 62 -16.12 0.57 37.81
C LEU A 62 -16.10 0.44 36.27
N ALA A 63 -17.14 0.94 35.59
CA ALA A 63 -17.22 1.00 34.12
C ALA A 63 -16.20 1.98 33.52
N SER A 64 -15.96 3.12 34.17
CA SER A 64 -14.99 4.12 33.71
C SER A 64 -13.55 3.62 33.80
N GLN A 65 -13.17 2.97 34.91
CA GLN A 65 -11.83 2.40 35.08
C GLN A 65 -11.53 1.29 34.07
N SER A 66 -12.53 0.42 33.82
CA SER A 66 -12.40 -0.68 32.86
C SER A 66 -12.34 -0.21 31.41
N HIS A 67 -13.06 0.85 31.04
CA HIS A 67 -13.01 1.42 29.69
C HIS A 67 -11.57 1.79 29.26
N GLN A 68 -10.78 2.36 30.18
CA GLN A 68 -9.39 2.72 29.91
C GLN A 68 -8.48 1.49 29.70
N ILE A 69 -8.73 0.41 30.43
CA ILE A 69 -7.92 -0.82 30.39
C ILE A 69 -8.24 -1.66 29.15
N ILE A 70 -9.52 -1.83 28.82
CA ILE A 70 -9.97 -2.64 27.68
C ILE A 70 -9.56 -1.99 26.36
N TYR A 71 -9.73 -0.67 26.22
CA TYR A 71 -9.32 0.04 25.00
C TYR A 71 -7.80 0.18 24.86
N LYS A 72 -7.02 0.27 25.95
CA LYS A 72 -5.54 0.21 25.87
C LYS A 72 -5.00 -1.18 25.54
N THR A 73 -5.75 -2.25 25.85
CA THR A 73 -5.30 -3.64 25.65
C THR A 73 -5.52 -4.14 24.23
N LYS A 74 -6.05 -3.31 23.33
CA LYS A 74 -5.91 -3.52 21.88
C LYS A 74 -4.49 -3.12 21.43
N ARG A 75 -3.47 -3.78 22.00
CA ARG A 75 -2.11 -3.74 21.44
C ARG A 75 -2.21 -4.32 20.03
N GLU A 76 -2.15 -3.45 19.02
CA GLU A 76 -1.81 -3.85 17.65
C GLU A 76 -0.55 -4.70 17.76
N SER A 77 -0.68 -6.03 17.57
CA SER A 77 0.43 -6.93 17.80
C SER A 77 1.63 -6.49 16.96
N SER A 78 2.87 -6.67 17.44
CA SER A 78 4.07 -6.41 16.64
C SER A 78 4.07 -7.19 15.31
N LYS A 79 3.20 -8.19 15.16
CA LYS A 79 2.97 -8.96 13.94
C LYS A 79 2.02 -8.27 12.95
N ARG A 80 1.39 -7.14 13.27
CA ARG A 80 0.43 -6.43 12.40
C ARG A 80 1.01 -6.14 11.01
N PHE A 81 2.25 -5.65 10.98
CA PHE A 81 2.97 -5.38 9.73
C PHE A 81 3.11 -6.67 8.92
N ILE A 82 3.61 -7.75 9.53
CA ILE A 82 3.79 -9.05 8.86
C ILE A 82 2.45 -9.58 8.36
N THR A 83 1.43 -9.65 9.22
CA THR A 83 0.08 -10.12 8.87
C THR A 83 -0.54 -9.29 7.74
N PHE A 84 -0.29 -7.98 7.69
CA PHE A 84 -0.74 -7.16 6.58
C PHE A 84 -0.11 -7.61 5.25
N PHE A 85 1.21 -7.75 5.18
CA PHE A 85 1.91 -8.12 3.94
C PHE A 85 1.70 -9.60 3.56
N THR A 86 1.54 -10.51 4.53
CA THR A 86 1.46 -11.96 4.25
C THR A 86 0.03 -12.48 4.08
N GLU A 87 -0.96 -11.91 4.76
CA GLU A 87 -2.33 -12.42 4.76
C GLU A 87 -3.35 -11.41 4.21
N GLU A 88 -3.40 -10.19 4.74
CA GLU A 88 -4.48 -9.24 4.38
C GLU A 88 -4.34 -8.66 2.97
N PHE A 89 -3.15 -8.15 2.64
CA PHE A 89 -2.91 -7.48 1.36
C PHE A 89 -3.06 -8.44 0.17
N PRO A 90 -2.50 -9.66 0.18
CA PRO A 90 -2.66 -10.60 -0.95
C PRO A 90 -4.13 -10.89 -1.27
N LEU A 91 -4.98 -11.06 -0.24
CA LEU A 91 -6.41 -11.29 -0.44
C LEU A 91 -7.13 -10.06 -1.01
N VAL A 92 -6.71 -8.85 -0.63
CA VAL A 92 -7.22 -7.60 -1.22
C VAL A 92 -6.76 -7.49 -2.68
N MET A 93 -5.48 -7.72 -2.95
CA MET A 93 -4.89 -7.60 -4.28
C MET A 93 -5.48 -8.60 -5.28
N TYR A 94 -5.88 -9.78 -4.81
CA TYR A 94 -6.58 -10.77 -5.64
C TYR A 94 -7.88 -10.21 -6.24
N GLN A 95 -8.62 -9.39 -5.49
CA GLN A 95 -9.89 -8.79 -5.96
C GLN A 95 -9.69 -7.78 -7.10
N TYR A 96 -8.45 -7.29 -7.28
CA TYR A 96 -8.14 -6.19 -8.19
C TYR A 96 -7.11 -6.56 -9.27
N GLN A 97 -6.90 -7.85 -9.53
CA GLN A 97 -6.02 -8.34 -10.60
C GLN A 97 -6.42 -7.79 -11.98
N ARG A 98 -7.71 -7.59 -12.23
CA ARG A 98 -8.19 -7.01 -13.50
C ARG A 98 -7.76 -5.55 -13.67
N GLN A 99 -7.84 -4.75 -12.59
CA GLN A 99 -7.40 -3.36 -12.59
C GLN A 99 -5.88 -3.28 -12.75
N LEU A 100 -5.12 -4.19 -12.11
CA LEU A 100 -3.68 -4.29 -12.31
C LEU A 100 -3.33 -4.60 -13.77
N LEU A 101 -4.03 -5.57 -14.38
CA LEU A 101 -3.83 -5.91 -15.79
C LEU A 101 -4.14 -4.74 -16.71
N ILE A 102 -5.25 -4.02 -16.48
CA ILE A 102 -5.59 -2.82 -17.28
C ILE A 102 -4.51 -1.75 -17.13
N ALA A 103 -4.07 -1.46 -15.90
CA ALA A 103 -3.00 -0.50 -15.64
C ALA A 103 -1.70 -0.88 -16.38
N PHE A 104 -1.33 -2.17 -16.34
CA PHE A 104 -0.18 -2.71 -17.07
C PHE A 104 -0.32 -2.56 -18.58
N LEU A 105 -1.47 -2.95 -19.15
CA LEU A 105 -1.71 -2.87 -20.60
C LEU A 105 -1.73 -1.42 -21.10
N VAL A 106 -2.31 -0.50 -20.32
CA VAL A 106 -2.28 0.94 -20.64
C VAL A 106 -0.84 1.45 -20.59
N PHE A 107 -0.08 1.10 -19.56
CA PHE A 107 1.32 1.50 -19.46
C PHE A 107 2.14 0.94 -20.64
N LEU A 108 1.97 -0.34 -20.98
CA LEU A 108 2.67 -0.97 -22.09
C LEU A 108 2.32 -0.31 -23.43
N LEU A 109 1.03 -0.11 -23.70
CA LEU A 109 0.54 0.55 -24.91
C LEU A 109 1.17 1.94 -25.08
N PHE A 110 1.12 2.77 -24.04
CA PHE A 110 1.65 4.14 -24.13
C PHE A 110 3.18 4.19 -24.12
N SER A 111 3.86 3.17 -23.60
CA SER A 111 5.31 3.04 -23.74
C SER A 111 5.68 2.75 -25.20
N ILE A 112 4.93 1.87 -25.87
CA ILE A 112 5.11 1.61 -27.31
C ILE A 112 4.80 2.86 -28.13
N ILE A 113 3.72 3.58 -27.82
CA ILE A 113 3.40 4.85 -28.49
C ILE A 113 4.52 5.88 -28.27
N GLY A 114 5.05 6.02 -27.06
CA GLY A 114 6.17 6.92 -26.77
C GLY A 114 7.40 6.59 -27.60
N ALA A 115 7.79 5.31 -27.65
CA ALA A 115 8.92 4.84 -28.45
C ALA A 115 8.69 5.07 -29.95
N TYR A 116 7.51 4.75 -30.47
CA TYR A 116 7.16 4.94 -31.88
C TYR A 116 7.16 6.43 -32.28
N SER A 117 6.60 7.29 -31.43
CA SER A 117 6.59 8.74 -31.67
C SER A 117 8.01 9.31 -31.64
N ALA A 118 8.87 8.84 -30.72
CA ALA A 118 10.28 9.21 -30.71
C ALA A 118 11.03 8.75 -31.96
N ALA A 119 10.68 7.58 -32.52
CA ALA A 119 11.24 7.08 -33.77
C ALA A 119 10.81 7.88 -35.01
N SER A 120 9.64 8.49 -34.95
CA SER A 120 9.04 9.18 -36.09
C SER A 120 9.41 10.67 -36.15
N ASP A 121 9.69 11.29 -35.00
CA ASP A 121 10.00 12.71 -34.89
C ASP A 121 11.04 12.97 -33.78
N GLY A 122 12.24 13.40 -34.17
CA GLY A 122 13.30 13.74 -33.22
C GLY A 122 12.95 14.92 -32.30
N ALA A 123 12.02 15.81 -32.69
CA ALA A 123 11.53 16.87 -31.81
C ALA A 123 10.63 16.33 -30.69
N PHE A 124 10.02 15.15 -30.88
CA PHE A 124 9.15 14.53 -29.88
C PHE A 124 9.90 14.22 -28.60
N VAL A 125 11.12 13.66 -28.69
CA VAL A 125 11.96 13.36 -27.53
C VAL A 125 12.21 14.61 -26.70
N ARG A 126 12.54 15.73 -27.36
CA ARG A 126 12.77 17.03 -26.70
C ARG A 126 11.50 17.59 -26.07
N SER A 127 10.33 17.40 -26.67
CA SER A 127 9.04 17.83 -26.09
C SER A 127 8.68 17.08 -24.79
N ILE A 128 9.13 15.83 -24.66
CA ILE A 128 8.83 14.97 -23.52
C ILE A 128 9.89 15.09 -22.43
N MET A 129 11.18 15.04 -22.80
CA MET A 129 12.32 15.03 -21.88
C MET A 129 12.88 16.42 -21.57
N GLY A 130 12.61 17.41 -22.43
CA GLY A 130 13.17 18.75 -22.38
C GLY A 130 14.57 18.85 -22.99
N ASP A 131 14.87 20.01 -23.59
CA ASP A 131 16.16 20.25 -24.26
C ASP A 131 17.36 20.08 -23.33
N GLY A 132 17.23 20.49 -22.07
CA GLY A 132 18.31 20.39 -21.08
C GLY A 132 18.71 18.93 -20.81
N TYR A 133 17.76 18.02 -20.68
CA TYR A 133 18.03 16.60 -20.45
C TYR A 133 18.67 15.95 -21.68
N VAL A 134 18.12 16.24 -22.87
CA VAL A 134 18.61 15.69 -24.14
C VAL A 134 20.04 16.17 -24.40
N ASN A 135 20.31 17.48 -24.30
CA ASN A 135 21.65 18.03 -24.54
C ASN A 135 22.67 17.47 -23.54
N MET A 136 22.34 17.44 -22.25
CA MET A 136 23.21 16.81 -21.23
C MET A 136 23.53 15.35 -21.56
N THR A 137 22.55 14.60 -22.05
CA THR A 137 22.73 13.18 -22.38
C THR A 137 23.61 13.00 -23.61
N LEU A 138 23.43 13.83 -24.65
CA LEU A 138 24.29 13.85 -25.83
C LEU A 138 25.74 14.20 -25.45
N ASP A 139 25.95 15.23 -24.62
CA ASP A 139 27.28 15.61 -24.11
C ASP A 139 27.96 14.47 -23.32
N ASN A 140 27.16 13.73 -22.54
CA ASN A 140 27.64 12.57 -21.78
C ASN A 140 28.04 11.41 -22.71
N ILE A 141 27.25 11.14 -23.75
CA ILE A 141 27.54 10.13 -24.78
C ILE A 141 28.83 10.50 -25.53
N GLU A 142 29.00 11.76 -25.92
CA GLU A 142 30.21 12.26 -26.60
C GLU A 142 31.47 12.09 -25.72
N LYS A 143 31.32 12.23 -24.40
CA LYS A 143 32.38 11.99 -23.41
C LYS A 143 32.63 10.51 -23.10
N GLY A 144 31.89 9.59 -23.71
CA GLY A 144 32.00 8.15 -23.46
C GLY A 144 31.43 7.69 -22.12
N ASP A 145 30.55 8.48 -21.49
CA ASP A 145 29.84 8.11 -20.25
C ASP A 145 28.33 8.37 -20.41
N PRO A 146 27.60 7.60 -21.24
CA PRO A 146 26.18 7.82 -21.54
C PRO A 146 25.29 7.95 -20.29
N MET A 147 25.65 7.25 -19.22
CA MET A 147 24.93 7.21 -17.95
C MET A 147 25.48 8.19 -16.90
N GLY A 148 26.33 9.14 -17.30
CA GLY A 148 27.00 10.09 -16.40
C GLY A 148 26.06 10.98 -15.58
N VAL A 149 24.77 11.08 -15.95
CA VAL A 149 23.75 11.78 -15.13
C VAL A 149 23.62 11.17 -13.73
N TYR A 150 23.78 9.85 -13.60
CA TYR A 150 23.68 9.12 -12.33
C TYR A 150 24.92 9.27 -11.45
N LYS A 151 26.01 9.86 -11.96
CA LYS A 151 27.28 10.04 -11.23
C LYS A 151 27.47 11.46 -10.66
N LYS A 152 26.72 12.45 -11.16
CA LYS A 152 26.94 13.88 -10.84
C LYS A 152 26.41 14.32 -9.46
N GLN A 153 25.49 13.57 -8.85
CA GLN A 153 24.87 13.91 -7.57
C GLN A 153 25.26 12.92 -6.46
N GLY A 154 25.44 13.42 -5.24
CA GLY A 154 25.78 12.59 -4.07
C GLY A 154 24.72 11.53 -3.76
N GLU A 155 25.17 10.35 -3.33
CA GLU A 155 24.38 9.11 -3.14
C GLU A 155 23.08 9.34 -2.36
N ILE A 156 23.23 9.94 -1.18
CA ILE A 156 22.12 10.17 -0.24
C ILE A 156 21.13 11.20 -0.82
N ASN A 157 21.62 12.22 -1.53
CA ASN A 157 20.76 13.26 -2.11
C ASN A 157 19.97 12.73 -3.32
N MET A 158 20.60 11.90 -4.15
CA MET A 158 19.95 11.22 -5.27
C MET A 158 18.90 10.22 -4.76
N PHE A 159 19.29 9.35 -3.82
CA PHE A 159 18.39 8.41 -3.14
C PHE A 159 17.14 9.12 -2.60
N LEU A 160 17.31 10.15 -1.77
CA LEU A 160 16.18 10.84 -1.13
C LEU A 160 15.33 11.59 -2.15
N GLY A 161 15.94 12.31 -3.08
CA GLY A 161 15.23 13.10 -4.08
C GLY A 161 14.33 12.26 -4.97
N ILE A 162 14.85 11.14 -5.46
CA ILE A 162 14.13 10.30 -6.43
C ILE A 162 13.12 9.41 -5.73
N THR A 163 13.44 8.88 -4.55
CA THR A 163 12.47 8.20 -3.69
C THR A 163 11.25 9.08 -3.40
N ILE A 164 11.48 10.34 -2.98
CA ILE A 164 10.38 11.29 -2.71
C ILE A 164 9.58 11.59 -3.98
N ASN A 165 10.24 11.76 -5.12
CA ASN A 165 9.57 12.01 -6.39
C ASN A 165 8.67 10.84 -6.80
N ASN A 166 9.18 9.61 -6.71
CA ASN A 166 8.43 8.41 -7.07
C ASN A 166 7.25 8.16 -6.13
N ILE A 167 7.41 8.43 -4.83
CA ILE A 167 6.30 8.43 -3.87
C ILE A 167 5.23 9.45 -4.28
N LYS A 168 5.63 10.68 -4.63
CA LYS A 168 4.68 11.72 -5.08
C LYS A 168 3.93 11.29 -6.33
N VAL A 169 4.62 10.76 -7.34
CA VAL A 169 4.01 10.30 -8.60
C VAL A 169 2.99 9.19 -8.32
N ALA A 170 3.31 8.22 -7.48
CA ALA A 170 2.37 7.16 -7.10
C ALA A 170 1.18 7.68 -6.28
N LEU A 171 1.39 8.61 -5.35
CA LEU A 171 0.30 9.25 -4.62
C LEU A 171 -0.61 10.04 -5.57
N PHE A 172 -0.07 10.73 -6.56
CA PHE A 172 -0.87 11.39 -7.60
C PHE A 172 -1.63 10.38 -8.45
N ALA A 173 -0.98 9.29 -8.90
CA ALA A 173 -1.65 8.21 -9.64
C ALA A 173 -2.83 7.63 -8.84
N PHE A 174 -2.68 7.47 -7.52
CA PHE A 174 -3.75 7.03 -6.64
C PHE A 174 -4.88 8.08 -6.48
N ILE A 175 -4.54 9.29 -6.04
CA ILE A 175 -5.50 10.35 -5.70
C ILE A 175 -6.29 10.78 -6.93
N TYR A 176 -5.64 10.86 -8.09
CA TYR A 176 -6.31 11.24 -9.34
C TYR A 176 -7.34 10.20 -9.81
N GLY A 177 -7.36 9.02 -9.19
CA GLY A 177 -8.44 8.05 -9.34
C GLY A 177 -9.82 8.60 -8.99
N ILE A 178 -9.90 9.61 -8.11
CA ILE A 178 -11.15 10.31 -7.77
C ILE A 178 -11.84 10.87 -9.02
N PHE A 179 -11.09 11.25 -10.05
CA PHE A 179 -11.61 11.65 -11.36
C PHE A 179 -12.00 10.42 -12.20
N PHE A 180 -12.84 9.56 -11.64
CA PHE A 180 -13.47 8.44 -12.32
C PHE A 180 -12.49 7.50 -13.03
N THR A 181 -11.37 7.13 -12.38
CA THR A 181 -10.30 6.27 -12.95
C THR A 181 -9.45 6.96 -14.03
N VAL A 182 -10.03 7.88 -14.82
CA VAL A 182 -9.36 8.59 -15.93
C VAL A 182 -8.10 9.33 -15.45
N GLY A 183 -8.16 9.99 -14.29
CA GLY A 183 -7.02 10.71 -13.76
C GLY A 183 -5.82 9.80 -13.47
N SER A 184 -6.04 8.59 -12.93
CA SER A 184 -4.97 7.60 -12.72
C SER A 184 -4.36 7.13 -14.05
N LEU A 185 -5.22 6.86 -15.04
CA LEU A 185 -4.78 6.43 -16.37
C LEU A 185 -3.96 7.51 -17.08
N TYR A 186 -4.30 8.79 -16.88
CA TYR A 186 -3.51 9.90 -17.39
C TYR A 186 -2.10 9.94 -16.79
N ILE A 187 -1.95 9.72 -15.47
CA ILE A 187 -0.64 9.67 -14.82
C ILE A 187 0.17 8.46 -15.35
N ILE A 188 -0.45 7.29 -15.48
CA ILE A 188 0.18 6.09 -16.06
C ILE A 188 0.65 6.39 -17.50
N MET A 189 -0.22 6.95 -18.33
CA MET A 189 0.06 7.32 -19.72
C MET A 189 1.26 8.26 -19.82
N ARG A 190 1.30 9.34 -19.03
CA ARG A 190 2.39 10.32 -19.05
C ARG A 190 3.75 9.68 -18.73
N ASN A 191 3.80 8.81 -17.72
CA ASN A 191 5.02 8.10 -17.34
C ASN A 191 5.42 7.05 -18.39
N ALA A 192 4.44 6.37 -18.97
CA ALA A 192 4.66 5.38 -20.03
C ALA A 192 5.23 6.02 -21.30
N VAL A 193 4.63 7.11 -21.79
CA VAL A 193 5.14 7.85 -22.96
C VAL A 193 6.57 8.33 -22.70
N MET A 194 6.82 8.89 -21.51
CA MET A 194 8.16 9.32 -21.10
C MET A 194 9.17 8.17 -21.16
N LEU A 195 8.86 7.03 -20.55
CA LEU A 195 9.73 5.85 -20.56
C LEU A 195 9.99 5.34 -22.00
N GLY A 196 8.95 5.28 -22.82
CA GLY A 196 9.06 4.83 -24.21
C GLY A 196 9.99 5.70 -25.03
N SER A 197 9.75 7.02 -25.00
CA SER A 197 10.60 8.00 -25.69
C SER A 197 12.04 7.96 -25.19
N PHE A 198 12.18 7.87 -23.88
CA PHE A 198 13.46 7.81 -23.20
C PHE A 198 14.27 6.58 -23.63
N GLN A 199 13.68 5.39 -23.57
CA GLN A 199 14.37 4.16 -23.91
C GLN A 199 14.76 4.16 -25.40
N TYR A 200 13.85 4.57 -26.28
CA TYR A 200 14.10 4.66 -27.71
C TYR A 200 15.26 5.61 -28.03
N PHE A 201 15.32 6.78 -27.39
CA PHE A 201 16.39 7.75 -27.59
C PHE A 201 17.78 7.13 -27.37
N PHE A 202 17.99 6.33 -26.32
CA PHE A 202 19.28 5.63 -26.12
C PHE A 202 19.56 4.57 -27.18
N PHE A 203 18.54 3.86 -27.68
CA PHE A 203 18.71 2.92 -28.80
C PHE A 203 19.13 3.64 -30.09
N GLU A 204 18.54 4.80 -30.38
CA GLU A 204 18.89 5.63 -31.53
C GLU A 204 20.33 6.14 -31.46
N GLN A 205 20.80 6.51 -30.26
CA GLN A 205 22.19 6.95 -30.05
C GLN A 205 23.22 5.79 -29.97
N GLY A 206 22.82 4.54 -30.23
CA GLY A 206 23.72 3.38 -30.22
C GLY A 206 24.13 2.86 -28.83
N VAL A 207 23.55 3.42 -27.76
CA VAL A 207 23.85 3.10 -26.34
C VAL A 207 22.66 2.45 -25.62
N GLY A 208 21.74 1.88 -26.38
CA GLY A 208 20.49 1.29 -25.87
C GLY A 208 20.71 0.16 -24.87
N TRP A 209 21.67 -0.73 -25.12
CA TRP A 209 21.97 -1.82 -24.19
C TRP A 209 22.53 -1.32 -22.85
N GLU A 210 23.43 -0.33 -22.89
CA GLU A 210 23.98 0.31 -21.69
C GLU A 210 22.91 1.00 -20.86
N SER A 211 21.95 1.66 -21.54
CA SER A 211 20.75 2.22 -20.92
C SER A 211 19.92 1.13 -20.25
N VAL A 212 19.61 0.03 -20.95
CA VAL A 212 18.77 -1.05 -20.41
C VAL A 212 19.38 -1.63 -19.13
N ARG A 213 20.65 -2.05 -19.18
CA ARG A 213 21.32 -2.70 -18.04
C ARG A 213 21.52 -1.78 -16.84
N THR A 214 21.63 -0.47 -17.05
CA THR A 214 21.87 0.49 -15.97
C THR A 214 20.55 0.90 -15.33
N ILE A 215 19.56 1.24 -16.15
CA ILE A 215 18.34 1.91 -15.70
C ILE A 215 17.34 0.91 -15.14
N TRP A 216 17.23 -0.28 -15.73
CA TRP A 216 16.26 -1.26 -15.27
C TRP A 216 16.63 -1.89 -13.92
N ILE A 217 17.85 -1.67 -13.38
CA ILE A 217 18.23 -2.09 -12.03
C ILE A 217 17.24 -1.54 -11.01
N HIS A 218 16.99 -0.24 -11.02
CA HIS A 218 15.98 0.40 -10.17
C HIS A 218 14.64 0.54 -10.91
N GLY A 219 14.67 0.86 -12.21
CA GLY A 219 13.50 1.14 -13.04
C GLY A 219 12.48 0.00 -13.07
N THR A 220 12.92 -1.26 -12.97
CA THR A 220 12.01 -2.42 -12.86
C THR A 220 11.03 -2.27 -11.71
N ILE A 221 11.51 -1.83 -10.54
CA ILE A 221 10.69 -1.64 -9.34
C ILE A 221 9.84 -0.38 -9.48
N GLU A 222 10.42 0.72 -9.94
CA GLU A 222 9.72 2.02 -10.04
C GLU A 222 8.54 1.98 -11.01
N ILE A 223 8.77 1.43 -12.21
CA ILE A 223 7.75 1.27 -13.23
C ILE A 223 6.62 0.38 -12.71
N SER A 224 6.99 -0.75 -12.08
CA SER A 224 6.01 -1.64 -11.46
C SER A 224 5.17 -0.91 -10.42
N VAL A 225 5.80 -0.10 -9.56
CA VAL A 225 5.12 0.65 -8.52
C VAL A 225 4.18 1.72 -9.09
N ILE A 226 4.55 2.42 -10.17
CA ILE A 226 3.66 3.36 -10.85
C ILE A 226 2.42 2.65 -11.39
N ILE A 227 2.59 1.46 -11.99
CA ILE A 227 1.47 0.64 -12.48
C ILE A 227 0.57 0.19 -11.32
N ILE A 228 1.15 -0.26 -10.21
CA ILE A 228 0.42 -0.69 -9.01
C ILE A 228 -0.33 0.49 -8.36
N ALA A 229 0.28 1.67 -8.30
CA ALA A 229 -0.35 2.89 -7.79
C ALA A 229 -1.48 3.37 -8.71
N GLY A 230 -1.29 3.24 -10.03
CA GLY A 230 -2.34 3.41 -11.01
C GLY A 230 -3.52 2.47 -10.78
N CYS A 231 -3.26 1.18 -10.56
CA CYS A 231 -4.28 0.20 -10.15
C CYS A 231 -5.01 0.65 -8.88
N ALA A 232 -4.30 1.12 -7.84
CA ALA A 232 -4.92 1.64 -6.62
C ALA A 232 -5.87 2.82 -6.91
N GLY A 233 -5.48 3.72 -7.79
CA GLY A 233 -6.33 4.84 -8.21
C GLY A 233 -7.54 4.38 -9.02
N MET A 234 -7.39 3.36 -9.88
CA MET A 234 -8.53 2.73 -10.55
C MET A 234 -9.49 2.07 -9.56
N VAL A 235 -9.00 1.47 -8.47
CA VAL A 235 -9.83 0.91 -7.39
C VAL A 235 -10.67 2.01 -6.73
N LEU A 236 -10.05 3.16 -6.47
CA LEU A 236 -10.73 4.33 -5.91
C LEU A 236 -11.77 4.89 -6.89
N GLY A 237 -11.40 5.13 -8.14
CA GLY A 237 -12.31 5.69 -9.14
C GLY A 237 -13.50 4.79 -9.46
N ASN A 238 -13.25 3.49 -9.62
CA ASN A 238 -14.31 2.51 -9.87
C ASN A 238 -15.30 2.40 -8.71
N SER A 239 -14.86 2.65 -7.46
CA SER A 239 -15.76 2.65 -6.31
C SER A 239 -16.79 3.78 -6.34
N ILE A 240 -16.47 4.90 -7.01
CA ILE A 240 -17.39 6.03 -7.22
C ILE A 240 -18.37 5.73 -8.36
N LEU A 241 -17.87 5.14 -9.45
CA LEU A 241 -18.65 4.82 -10.65
C LEU A 241 -19.59 3.63 -10.45
N PHE A 242 -19.12 2.60 -9.76
CA PHE A 242 -19.78 1.30 -9.67
C PHE A 242 -19.95 0.86 -8.21
N PRO A 243 -20.91 1.48 -7.47
CA PRO A 243 -21.09 1.21 -6.05
C PRO A 243 -21.69 -0.17 -5.71
N LYS A 244 -22.11 -0.93 -6.74
CA LYS A 244 -22.80 -2.21 -6.62
C LYS A 244 -24.03 -2.07 -5.70
N THR A 245 -24.11 -2.86 -4.63
CA THR A 245 -25.21 -2.85 -3.65
C THR A 245 -25.00 -1.86 -2.50
N TYR A 246 -23.86 -1.15 -2.46
CA TYR A 246 -23.58 -0.17 -1.41
C TYR A 246 -24.07 1.23 -1.79
N THR A 247 -24.25 2.10 -0.79
CA THR A 247 -24.39 3.54 -1.06
C THR A 247 -23.09 4.08 -1.67
N ARG A 248 -23.17 5.16 -2.46
CA ARG A 248 -21.98 5.76 -3.09
C ARG A 248 -20.89 6.11 -2.07
N LEU A 249 -21.29 6.66 -0.92
CA LEU A 249 -20.35 7.01 0.16
C LEU A 249 -19.69 5.78 0.77
N GLU A 250 -20.44 4.71 1.04
CA GLU A 250 -19.89 3.48 1.59
C GLU A 250 -18.98 2.76 0.59
N SER A 251 -19.38 2.71 -0.68
CA SER A 251 -18.52 2.21 -1.76
C SER A 251 -17.22 3.00 -1.85
N PHE A 252 -17.30 4.33 -1.83
CA PHE A 252 -16.11 5.19 -1.83
C PHE A 252 -15.19 4.94 -0.64
N LYS A 253 -15.73 4.82 0.59
CA LYS A 253 -14.94 4.49 1.79
C LYS A 253 -14.21 3.15 1.63
N ARG A 254 -14.88 2.14 1.05
CA ARG A 254 -14.27 0.83 0.75
C ARG A 254 -13.19 0.91 -0.31
N GLY A 255 -13.45 1.64 -1.39
CA GLY A 255 -12.49 1.92 -2.46
C GLY A 255 -11.24 2.62 -1.95
N MET A 256 -11.42 3.67 -1.13
CA MET A 256 -10.34 4.39 -0.46
C MET A 256 -9.52 3.46 0.44
N LYS A 257 -10.18 2.67 1.29
CA LYS A 257 -9.49 1.71 2.18
C LYS A 257 -8.68 0.69 1.39
N ASN A 258 -9.26 0.08 0.37
CA ASN A 258 -8.58 -0.94 -0.43
C ASN A 258 -7.46 -0.34 -1.30
N GLY A 259 -7.70 0.82 -1.93
CA GLY A 259 -6.69 1.54 -2.67
C GLY A 259 -5.51 1.95 -1.79
N LEU A 260 -5.77 2.45 -0.57
CA LEU A 260 -4.71 2.79 0.37
C LEU A 260 -3.90 1.57 0.80
N LYS A 261 -4.51 0.39 0.99
CA LYS A 261 -3.76 -0.86 1.22
C LYS A 261 -2.82 -1.18 0.06
N ILE A 262 -3.24 -0.95 -1.19
CA ILE A 262 -2.38 -1.14 -2.37
C ILE A 262 -1.22 -0.13 -2.35
N VAL A 263 -1.48 1.15 -2.10
CA VAL A 263 -0.41 2.17 -2.00
C VAL A 263 0.57 1.86 -0.86
N VAL A 264 0.08 1.47 0.31
CA VAL A 264 0.94 1.12 1.46
C VAL A 264 1.84 -0.07 1.12
N SER A 265 1.37 -1.02 0.31
CA SER A 265 2.19 -2.16 -0.12
C SER A 265 3.42 -1.75 -0.93
N THR A 266 3.40 -0.59 -1.60
CA THR A 266 4.51 -0.14 -2.45
C THR A 266 5.57 0.65 -1.68
N ILE A 267 5.32 1.03 -0.41
CA ILE A 267 6.28 1.82 0.38
C ILE A 267 7.64 1.12 0.51
N PRO A 268 7.73 -0.17 0.88
CA PRO A 268 9.03 -0.85 0.93
C PRO A 268 9.76 -0.88 -0.42
N LEU A 269 9.00 -0.92 -1.52
CA LEU A 269 9.56 -0.96 -2.87
C LEU A 269 10.23 0.35 -3.27
N PHE A 270 9.68 1.50 -2.85
CA PHE A 270 10.35 2.79 -3.08
C PHE A 270 11.69 2.88 -2.39
N VAL A 271 11.79 2.35 -1.16
CA VAL A 271 13.06 2.33 -0.42
C VAL A 271 14.07 1.44 -1.16
N ILE A 272 13.65 0.27 -1.63
CA ILE A 272 14.52 -0.63 -2.39
C ILE A 272 14.93 0.00 -3.72
N ALA A 273 14.00 0.59 -4.47
CA ALA A 273 14.27 1.24 -5.75
C ALA A 273 15.25 2.41 -5.59
N GLY A 274 14.97 3.32 -4.64
CA GLY A 274 15.87 4.42 -4.33
C GLY A 274 17.25 3.92 -3.93
N PHE A 275 17.34 2.83 -3.17
CA PHE A 275 18.62 2.24 -2.75
C PHE A 275 19.40 1.72 -3.96
N LEU A 276 18.73 0.98 -4.84
CA LEU A 276 19.32 0.49 -6.09
C LEU A 276 19.78 1.63 -6.99
N GLU A 277 19.05 2.74 -7.04
CA GLU A 277 19.44 3.91 -7.82
C GLU A 277 20.61 4.66 -7.20
N GLY A 278 20.49 5.02 -5.93
CA GLY A 278 21.45 5.83 -5.20
C GLY A 278 22.80 5.13 -5.05
N PHE A 279 22.82 3.81 -4.86
CA PHE A 279 24.05 3.07 -4.54
C PHE A 279 24.50 2.10 -5.63
N VAL A 280 23.59 1.51 -6.42
CA VAL A 280 23.96 0.44 -7.37
C VAL A 280 24.09 0.97 -8.81
N THR A 281 23.15 1.80 -9.25
CA THR A 281 23.02 2.26 -10.65
C THR A 281 24.19 3.12 -11.12
N ARG A 282 24.86 3.82 -10.20
CA ARG A 282 26.08 4.59 -10.49
C ARG A 282 27.29 3.74 -10.89
N HIS A 283 27.28 2.45 -10.58
CA HIS A 283 28.32 1.51 -11.00
C HIS A 283 28.06 1.03 -12.44
N THR A 284 28.20 1.93 -13.40
CA THR A 284 27.93 1.68 -14.82
C THR A 284 28.84 0.61 -15.44
N GLU A 285 30.00 0.35 -14.82
CA GLU A 285 30.95 -0.71 -15.21
C GLU A 285 30.60 -2.10 -14.67
N MET A 286 29.49 -2.24 -13.93
CA MET A 286 29.03 -3.51 -13.37
C MET A 286 28.84 -4.57 -14.46
N PRO A 287 29.34 -5.82 -14.32
CA PRO A 287 29.16 -6.88 -15.32
C PRO A 287 27.69 -7.15 -15.71
N ASP A 288 27.44 -7.48 -16.98
CA ASP A 288 26.09 -7.73 -17.51
C ASP A 288 25.31 -8.77 -16.72
N TRP A 289 25.96 -9.88 -16.35
CA TRP A 289 25.32 -10.97 -15.61
C TRP A 289 24.76 -10.51 -14.27
N LEU A 290 25.44 -9.58 -13.58
CA LEU A 290 25.03 -9.08 -12.28
C LEU A 290 23.84 -8.13 -12.43
N ALA A 291 23.89 -7.20 -13.40
CA ALA A 291 22.78 -6.32 -13.72
C ALA A 291 21.52 -7.11 -14.11
N ILE A 292 21.65 -8.08 -15.02
CA ILE A 292 20.55 -8.95 -15.45
C ILE A 292 19.98 -9.75 -14.27
N THR A 293 20.83 -10.22 -13.35
CA THR A 293 20.37 -10.94 -12.15
C THR A 293 19.53 -10.03 -11.26
N ILE A 294 19.97 -8.80 -11.00
CA ILE A 294 19.22 -7.84 -10.17
C ILE A 294 17.87 -7.51 -10.83
N ILE A 295 17.87 -7.20 -12.13
CA ILE A 295 16.68 -6.92 -12.92
C ILE A 295 15.70 -8.09 -12.86
N SER A 296 16.18 -9.31 -13.15
CA SER A 296 15.36 -10.51 -13.20
C SER A 296 14.80 -10.89 -11.83
N CYS A 297 15.60 -10.80 -10.77
CA CYS A 297 15.16 -11.04 -9.39
C CYS A 297 14.09 -10.02 -8.97
N SER A 298 14.27 -8.75 -9.32
CA SER A 298 13.30 -7.68 -9.01
C SER A 298 11.98 -7.91 -9.73
N LEU A 299 12.03 -8.23 -11.03
CA LEU A 299 10.86 -8.54 -11.84
C LEU A 299 10.14 -9.79 -11.32
N ALA A 300 10.87 -10.86 -11.05
CA ALA A 300 10.34 -12.10 -10.51
C ALA A 300 9.66 -11.86 -9.15
N PHE A 301 10.27 -11.05 -8.28
CA PHE A 301 9.67 -10.67 -7.00
C PHE A 301 8.35 -9.92 -7.18
N ILE A 302 8.29 -8.92 -8.06
CA ILE A 302 7.06 -8.16 -8.33
C ILE A 302 5.95 -9.08 -8.86
N ILE A 303 6.26 -9.89 -9.87
CA ILE A 303 5.29 -10.83 -10.47
C ILE A 303 4.82 -11.83 -9.41
N PHE A 304 5.74 -12.37 -8.62
CA PHE A 304 5.42 -13.29 -7.54
C PHE A 304 4.47 -12.64 -6.53
N TYR A 305 4.82 -11.46 -6.02
CA TYR A 305 4.11 -10.85 -4.88
C TYR A 305 2.78 -10.18 -5.26
N TYR A 306 2.67 -9.55 -6.44
CA TYR A 306 1.45 -8.85 -6.85
C TYR A 306 0.51 -9.67 -7.73
N VAL A 307 0.99 -10.74 -8.38
CA VAL A 307 0.17 -11.57 -9.28
C VAL A 307 -0.01 -12.98 -8.71
N TYR A 308 1.08 -13.74 -8.56
CA TYR A 308 0.99 -15.16 -8.21
C TYR A 308 0.54 -15.40 -6.76
N TYR A 309 1.14 -14.70 -5.80
CA TYR A 309 0.90 -14.88 -4.37
C TYR A 309 -0.55 -14.56 -3.95
N PRO A 310 -1.19 -13.46 -4.42
CA PRO A 310 -2.62 -13.22 -4.24
C PRO A 310 -3.52 -14.35 -4.71
N ILE A 311 -3.22 -14.92 -5.89
CA ILE A 311 -3.99 -16.03 -6.48
C ILE A 311 -3.81 -17.29 -5.63
N LYS A 312 -2.58 -17.60 -5.22
CA LYS A 312 -2.28 -18.74 -4.34
C LYS A 312 -3.02 -18.60 -3.00
N LYS A 313 -2.91 -17.45 -2.34
CA LYS A 313 -3.57 -17.18 -1.04
C LYS A 313 -5.08 -17.27 -1.12
N HIS A 314 -5.69 -16.78 -2.20
CA HIS A 314 -7.14 -16.92 -2.37
C HIS A 314 -7.56 -18.39 -2.51
N LYS A 315 -6.78 -19.23 -3.22
CA LYS A 315 -7.06 -20.66 -3.32
C LYS A 315 -6.95 -21.37 -1.96
N GLU A 316 -5.91 -21.05 -1.19
CA GLU A 316 -5.72 -21.58 0.17
C GLU A 316 -6.89 -21.20 1.09
N GLU A 317 -7.31 -19.93 1.08
CA GLU A 317 -8.42 -19.46 1.91
C GLU A 317 -9.75 -20.09 1.48
N LYS A 318 -10.00 -20.25 0.17
CA LYS A 318 -11.18 -20.94 -0.33
C LYS A 318 -11.22 -22.41 0.11
N ALA A 319 -10.08 -23.11 0.07
CA ALA A 319 -9.99 -24.48 0.55
C ALA A 319 -10.23 -24.57 2.06
N ARG A 320 -9.68 -23.63 2.84
CA ARG A 320 -9.89 -23.55 4.29
C ARG A 320 -11.37 -23.36 4.65
N LEU A 321 -12.06 -22.45 3.95
CA LEU A 321 -13.49 -22.20 4.17
C LEU A 321 -14.36 -23.40 3.79
N ALA A 322 -14.00 -24.14 2.74
CA ALA A 322 -14.71 -25.34 2.33
C ALA A 322 -14.54 -26.52 3.31
N ALA A 323 -13.47 -26.52 4.11
CA ALA A 323 -13.19 -27.55 5.11
C ALA A 323 -13.85 -27.26 6.48
N LEU A 324 -14.49 -26.10 6.66
CA LEU A 324 -15.22 -25.80 7.89
C LEU A 324 -16.49 -26.67 7.97
N PRO A 325 -16.79 -27.27 9.14
CA PRO A 325 -18.03 -28.02 9.31
C PRO A 325 -19.23 -27.09 9.07
N THR A 326 -20.14 -27.49 8.19
CA THR A 326 -21.43 -26.82 8.00
C THR A 326 -22.24 -26.96 9.29
N LEU A 327 -22.48 -25.85 9.97
CA LEU A 327 -23.36 -25.75 11.15
C LEU A 327 -24.83 -25.92 10.75
#